data_AF-A0A7V8VU42-F1
#
_entry.id   AF-A0A7V8VU42-F1
#
_cell.length_a   1.000
_cell.length_b   1.000
_cell.length_c   1.000
_cell.angle_alpha   90.00
_cell.angle_beta   90.00
_cell.angle_gamma   90.00
#
_symmetry.space_group_name_H-M   'P 1'
#
loop_
_entity.id
_entity.type
_entity.pdbx_description
1 polymer ?
#
loop_
_entity_poly.entity_id
_entity_poly.type
_entity_poly.pdbx_seq_one_letter_code
_entity_poly.pdbx_strand_id
1 'polypeptide(L)'
;MDQVILATGYKVEVSRVPFLARGKLLAEVTTSNGFPVLDEHFQSSVPGLYFTSFAATQDFGPFFAFTVSVRSAARIIGTAITERLRGTAEIPAARPI
;
A
#
# COMPACT_ATOMS: atom_id res chain seq x y z
N MET A 1 32.79 -7.69 29.71
CA MET A 1 31.64 -7.09 29.00
C MET A 1 31.35 -8.04 27.88
N ASP A 2 30.27 -8.81 27.99
CA ASP A 2 29.90 -9.85 27.03
C ASP A 2 28.46 -9.56 26.60
N GLN A 3 28.31 -8.64 25.65
CA GLN A 3 27.02 -8.25 25.10
C GLN A 3 27.06 -8.38 23.58
N VAL A 4 25.99 -8.94 23.03
CA VAL A 4 25.77 -9.11 21.59
C VAL A 4 24.60 -8.23 21.17
N ILE A 5 24.78 -7.45 20.11
CA ILE A 5 23.73 -6.63 19.50
C ILE A 5 23.41 -7.19 18.11
N LEU A 6 22.15 -7.50 17.87
CA LEU A 6 21.67 -7.99 16.58
C LEU A 6 21.04 -6.83 15.78
N ALA A 7 21.84 -6.20 14.93
CA ALA A 7 21.44 -5.11 14.04
C ALA A 7 21.11 -5.61 12.61
N THR A 8 20.34 -6.69 12.51
CA THR A 8 20.10 -7.43 11.25
C THR A 8 19.04 -6.81 10.33
N GLY A 9 18.54 -5.62 10.66
CA GLY A 9 17.51 -4.93 9.89
C GLY A 9 16.09 -5.49 10.09
N TYR A 10 15.21 -5.16 9.16
CA TYR A 10 13.78 -5.48 9.20
C TYR A 10 13.31 -6.11 7.88
N LYS A 11 12.26 -6.92 7.96
CA LYS A 11 11.56 -7.48 6.81
C LYS A 11 10.11 -7.03 6.82
N VAL A 12 9.55 -6.69 5.67
CA VAL A 12 8.12 -6.41 5.51
C VAL A 12 7.33 -7.71 5.66
N GLU A 13 6.25 -7.64 6.43
CA GLU A 13 5.30 -8.72 6.59
C GLU A 13 3.90 -8.13 6.83
N VAL A 14 3.11 -7.99 5.75
CA VAL A 14 1.77 -7.38 5.80
C VAL A 14 0.86 -8.12 6.79
N SER A 15 1.00 -9.45 6.88
CA SER A 15 0.22 -10.27 7.81
C SER A 15 0.47 -9.95 9.30
N ARG A 16 1.58 -9.27 9.62
CA ARG A 16 1.93 -8.86 10.99
C ARG A 16 1.48 -7.44 11.33
N VAL A 17 0.81 -6.74 10.41
CA VAL A 17 0.22 -5.43 10.68
C VAL A 17 -1.02 -5.62 11.55
N PRO A 18 -1.04 -5.17 12.83
CA PRO A 18 -2.04 -5.65 13.79
C PRO A 18 -3.50 -5.34 13.41
N PHE A 19 -3.76 -4.22 12.75
CA PHE A 19 -5.13 -3.87 12.31
C PHE A 19 -5.58 -4.66 11.08
N LEU A 20 -4.65 -5.07 10.20
CA LEU A 20 -4.95 -5.97 9.09
C LEU A 20 -5.13 -7.41 9.59
N ALA A 21 -4.25 -7.87 10.46
CA ALA A 21 -4.26 -9.21 11.05
C ALA A 21 -5.54 -9.52 11.84
N ARG A 22 -6.12 -8.50 12.50
CA ARG A 22 -7.39 -8.64 13.22
C ARG A 22 -8.62 -8.41 12.33
N GLY A 23 -8.42 -7.86 11.13
CA GLY A 23 -9.49 -7.56 10.19
C GLY A 23 -9.73 -8.71 9.20
N LYS A 24 -10.75 -8.55 8.37
CA LYS A 24 -11.03 -9.48 7.25
C LYS A 24 -10.25 -9.14 5.98
N LEU A 25 -9.80 -7.89 5.88
CA LEU A 25 -9.18 -7.33 4.68
C LEU A 25 -7.89 -8.03 4.28
N LEU A 26 -7.13 -8.56 5.25
CA LEU A 26 -5.87 -9.24 4.97
C LEU A 26 -6.04 -10.43 4.01
N ALA A 27 -7.16 -11.15 4.08
CA ALA A 27 -7.42 -12.28 3.19
C ALA A 27 -7.66 -11.86 1.73
N GLU A 28 -8.00 -10.60 1.50
CA GLU A 28 -8.25 -10.03 0.17
C GLU A 28 -7.00 -9.33 -0.41
N VAL A 29 -5.96 -9.11 0.41
CA VAL A 29 -4.69 -8.53 -0.02
C VAL A 29 -3.79 -9.63 -0.57
N THR A 30 -3.51 -9.59 -1.88
CA THR A 30 -2.51 -10.44 -2.51
C THR A 30 -1.13 -10.04 -2.02
N THR A 31 -0.38 -11.01 -1.48
CA THR A 31 0.98 -10.80 -0.97
C THR A 31 2.00 -11.70 -1.67
N SER A 32 3.22 -11.21 -1.83
CA SER A 32 4.38 -11.98 -2.29
C SER A 32 5.60 -11.63 -1.43
N ASN A 33 6.31 -12.64 -0.90
CA ASN A 33 7.45 -12.49 0.02
C ASN A 33 7.20 -11.64 1.29
N GLY A 34 5.94 -11.54 1.73
CA GLY A 34 5.53 -10.71 2.87
C GLY A 34 5.16 -9.27 2.49
N PHE A 35 5.37 -8.87 1.24
CA PHE A 35 4.97 -7.58 0.68
C PHE A 35 3.57 -7.66 0.04
N PRO A 36 2.79 -6.56 0.03
CA PRO A 36 1.61 -6.48 -0.81
C PRO A 36 2.04 -6.42 -2.28
N VAL A 37 1.29 -7.06 -3.18
CA VAL A 37 1.44 -6.86 -4.63
C VAL A 37 0.68 -5.59 -5.01
N LEU A 38 1.36 -4.65 -5.65
CA LEU A 38 0.84 -3.32 -5.97
C LEU A 38 0.75 -3.06 -7.47
N ASP A 39 -0.24 -2.26 -7.86
CA ASP A 39 -0.30 -1.66 -9.20
C ASP A 39 0.60 -0.41 -9.31
N GLU A 40 0.65 0.21 -10.49
CA GLU A 40 1.43 1.42 -10.78
C GLU A 40 1.02 2.65 -9.93
N HIS A 41 -0.12 2.59 -9.24
CA HIS A 41 -0.66 3.63 -8.39
C HIS A 41 -0.49 3.36 -6.90
N PHE A 42 0.31 2.35 -6.51
CA PHE A 42 0.50 1.89 -5.13
C PHE A 42 -0.76 1.23 -4.52
N GLN A 43 -1.73 0.85 -5.33
CA GLN A 43 -2.94 0.18 -4.86
C GLN A 43 -2.71 -1.32 -4.75
N SER A 44 -3.20 -1.92 -3.67
CA SER A 44 -3.22 -3.38 -3.53
C SER A 44 -4.32 -4.01 -4.39
N SER A 45 -4.44 -5.34 -4.34
CA SER A 45 -5.58 -6.07 -4.91
C SER A 45 -6.94 -5.65 -4.35
N VAL A 46 -6.97 -4.95 -3.20
CA VAL A 46 -8.19 -4.39 -2.61
C VAL A 46 -8.38 -2.95 -3.12
N PRO A 47 -9.44 -2.65 -3.88
CA PRO A 47 -9.70 -1.30 -4.37
C PRO A 47 -9.82 -0.28 -3.23
N GLY A 48 -9.11 0.85 -3.35
CA GLY A 48 -9.08 1.90 -2.35
C GLY A 48 -8.11 1.66 -1.18
N LEU A 49 -7.43 0.52 -1.12
CA LEU A 49 -6.37 0.25 -0.16
C LEU A 49 -4.99 0.41 -0.81
N TYR A 50 -4.25 1.41 -0.37
CA TYR A 50 -2.93 1.77 -0.89
C TYR A 50 -1.84 1.48 0.14
N PHE A 51 -0.67 1.03 -0.32
CA PHE A 51 0.52 0.84 0.51
C PHE A 51 1.67 1.64 -0.07
N THR A 52 2.45 2.32 0.77
CA THR A 52 3.57 3.17 0.32
C THR A 52 4.83 2.90 1.15
N SER A 53 5.93 3.52 0.74
CA SER A 53 7.20 3.53 1.46
C SER A 53 7.77 2.12 1.60
N PHE A 54 8.23 1.71 2.78
CA PHE A 54 8.94 0.45 2.97
C PHE A 54 8.15 -0.77 2.48
N ALA A 55 6.82 -0.75 2.62
CA ALA A 55 5.93 -1.81 2.15
C ALA A 55 5.81 -1.89 0.61
N ALA A 56 6.19 -0.85 -0.13
CA ALA A 56 6.13 -0.80 -1.59
C ALA A 56 7.48 -1.11 -2.26
N THR A 57 8.54 -1.36 -1.49
CA THR A 57 9.90 -1.48 -2.02
C THR A 57 10.11 -2.70 -2.92
N GLN A 58 9.26 -3.72 -2.85
CA GLN A 58 9.35 -4.87 -3.75
C GLN A 58 9.00 -4.51 -5.20
N ASP A 59 7.93 -3.75 -5.41
CA ASP A 59 7.45 -3.41 -6.76
C ASP A 59 8.05 -2.10 -7.27
N PHE A 60 8.37 -1.15 -6.37
CA PHE A 60 8.87 0.18 -6.72
C PHE A 60 10.36 0.41 -6.42
N GLY A 61 11.02 -0.58 -5.83
CA GLY A 61 12.45 -0.55 -5.54
C GLY A 61 12.84 0.19 -4.25
N PRO A 62 14.15 0.17 -3.92
CA PRO A 62 14.67 0.58 -2.62
C PRO A 62 14.55 2.09 -2.33
N PHE A 63 14.29 2.93 -3.34
CA PHE A 63 14.03 4.35 -3.14
C PHE A 63 12.90 4.61 -2.13
N PHE A 64 11.87 3.76 -2.14
CA PHE A 64 10.72 3.87 -1.24
C PHE A 64 11.02 3.42 0.21
N ALA A 65 12.21 2.92 0.50
CA ALA A 65 12.64 2.64 1.88
C ALA A 65 12.97 3.91 2.68
N PHE A 66 13.03 5.08 2.02
CA PHE A 66 13.48 6.34 2.63
C PHE A 66 12.36 7.40 2.65
N THR A 67 12.34 8.23 3.70
CA THR A 67 11.35 9.31 3.89
C THR A 67 11.33 10.31 2.72
N VAL A 68 12.45 10.49 2.01
CA VAL A 68 12.52 11.39 0.84
C VAL A 68 11.52 10.99 -0.27
N SER A 69 11.12 9.72 -0.33
CA SER A 69 10.18 9.20 -1.33
C SER A 69 8.72 9.63 -1.10
N VAL A 70 8.38 10.15 0.09
CA VAL A 70 6.99 10.45 0.50
C VAL A 70 6.30 11.39 -0.48
N ARG A 71 6.99 12.41 -1.00
CA ARG A 71 6.38 13.37 -1.95
C ARG A 71 6.02 12.71 -3.29
N SER A 72 6.84 11.76 -3.74
CA SER A 72 6.58 11.02 -4.98
C SER A 72 5.37 10.11 -4.82
N ALA A 73 5.34 9.31 -3.74
CA ALA A 73 4.21 8.42 -3.45
C ALA A 73 2.90 9.21 -3.28
N ALA A 74 2.92 10.30 -2.51
CA ALA A 74 1.74 11.11 -2.26
C ALA A 74 1.15 11.71 -3.55
N ARG A 75 2.00 12.10 -4.50
CA ARG A 75 1.54 12.59 -5.82
C ARG A 75 0.88 11.48 -6.62
N ILE A 76 1.50 10.31 -6.71
CA ILE A 76 0.98 9.18 -7.49
C ILE A 76 -0.37 8.72 -6.92
N ILE A 77 -0.42 8.47 -5.61
CA ILE A 77 -1.65 8.05 -4.90
C ILE A 77 -2.73 9.14 -5.00
N GLY A 78 -2.36 10.41 -4.81
CA GLY A 78 -3.29 11.53 -4.87
C GLY A 78 -3.95 11.69 -6.24
N THR A 79 -3.19 11.53 -7.32
CA THR A 79 -3.73 11.53 -8.70
C THR A 79 -4.71 10.37 -8.88
N ALA A 80 -4.32 9.14 -8.52
CA ALA A 80 -5.16 7.96 -8.66
C ALA A 80 -6.49 8.08 -7.87
N ILE A 81 -6.43 8.61 -6.64
CA ILE A 81 -7.64 8.86 -5.84
C ILE A 81 -8.53 9.91 -6.50
N THR A 82 -7.95 11.00 -7.02
CA THR A 82 -8.70 12.09 -7.66
C THR A 82 -9.42 11.59 -8.91
N GLU A 83 -8.74 10.80 -9.75
CA GLU A 83 -9.30 10.21 -10.96
C GLU A 83 -10.44 9.23 -10.63
N ARG A 84 -10.24 8.37 -9.62
CA ARG A 84 -11.29 7.45 -9.16
C ARG A 84 -12.53 8.18 -8.64
N LEU A 85 -12.35 9.26 -7.88
CA LEU A 85 -13.46 10.07 -7.37
C LEU A 85 -14.24 10.76 -8.50
N ARG A 86 -13.54 11.23 -9.54
CA ARG A 86 -14.19 11.81 -10.74
C ARG A 86 -14.99 10.75 -11.50
N GLY A 87 -14.43 9.58 -11.75
CA GLY A 87 -15.13 8.48 -12.43
C GLY A 87 -16.33 7.93 -11.63
N THR A 88 -16.29 8.01 -10.30
CA THR A 88 -17.43 7.61 -9.44
C THR A 88 -18.58 8.63 -9.52
N ALA A 89 -18.27 9.93 -9.68
CA ALA A 89 -19.27 10.99 -9.81
C ALA A 89 -19.97 11.02 -11.18
N GLU A 90 -19.41 10.36 -12.20
CA GLU A 90 -19.95 10.31 -13.56
C GLU A 90 -20.98 9.18 -13.79
N ILE A 91 -21.26 8.31 -12.82
CA ILE A 91 -22.40 7.38 -12.91
C ILE A 91 -23.68 8.20 -12.74
N PRO A 92 -24.52 8.41 -13.78
CA PRO A 92 -25.73 9.20 -13.63
C PRO A 92 -26.68 8.48 -12.67
N ALA A 93 -27.19 9.21 -11.68
CA ALA A 93 -28.31 8.73 -10.87
C ALA A 93 -29.43 8.27 -11.82
N ALA A 94 -29.79 6.99 -11.75
CA ALA A 94 -30.86 6.44 -12.57
C ALA A 94 -32.11 7.32 -12.43
N ARG A 95 -32.61 7.81 -13.56
CA ARG A 95 -33.76 8.70 -13.63
C ARG A 95 -34.98 7.96 -13.05
N PRO A 96 -35.70 8.50 -12.06
CA PRO A 96 -36.91 7.85 -11.57
C PRO A 96 -37.95 7.78 -12.70
N ILE A 97 -38.59 6.62 -12.81
CA ILE A 97 -39.73 6.31 -13.69
C ILE A 97 -40.98 7.08 -13.27
#